data_AF-A0A392LYL9-F1
#
_entry.id   AF-A0A392LYL9-F1
#
_cell.length_a   1.000
_cell.length_b   1.000
_cell.length_c   1.000
_cell.angle_alpha   90.00
_cell.angle_beta   90.00
_cell.angle_gamma   90.00
#
_symmetry.space_group_name_H-M   'P 1'
#
loop_
_entity.id
_entity.type
_entity.pdbx_description
1 polymer ?
#
loop_
_entity_poly.entity_id
_entity_poly.type
_entity_poly.pdbx_seq_one_letter_code
_entity_poly.pdbx_strand_id
1 'polypeptide(L)'
;MDDQVRSRMTAIGNGLEPDLRAKLDSPMNRILVVKKRKLADKVSEAGFFVVVPDLLYGDYFDIHNPQFDRASWLEAHGTDKACEDTKPLIAALRSKGVTSIGAAGFCWGVVKLASSSDNIQAAVILHPGSITDKEFNDVKVPIALLGAEVDTFFPLEKLKQAEELLSSKAEVRNSC
;
A
#
# COMPACT_ATOMS: atom_id res chain seq x y z
N MET A 1 -10.14 -0.37 21.33
CA MET A 1 -9.62 0.24 20.10
C MET A 1 -9.10 1.60 20.49
N ASP A 2 -7.79 1.80 20.37
CA ASP A 2 -7.10 2.98 20.91
C ASP A 2 -7.53 4.25 20.14
N ASP A 3 -7.68 5.38 20.84
CA ASP A 3 -8.22 6.62 20.27
C ASP A 3 -7.36 7.16 19.11
N GLN A 4 -6.08 6.80 19.10
CA GLN A 4 -5.13 7.12 18.04
C GLN A 4 -5.46 6.40 16.71
N VAL A 5 -6.01 5.18 16.75
CA VAL A 5 -6.43 4.43 15.55
C VAL A 5 -7.71 5.02 14.97
N ARG A 6 -8.64 5.45 15.84
CA ARG A 6 -9.92 6.06 15.44
C ARG A 6 -9.73 7.40 14.75
N SER A 7 -8.80 8.23 15.23
CA SER A 7 -8.47 9.52 14.61
C SER A 7 -7.79 9.41 13.23
N ARG A 8 -7.24 8.23 12.87
CA ARG A 8 -6.40 8.04 11.69
C ARG A 8 -7.10 7.38 10.50
N MET A 9 -8.28 6.80 10.72
CA MET A 9 -9.12 6.27 9.65
C MET A 9 -10.06 7.36 9.13
N THR A 10 -9.57 8.24 8.26
CA THR A 10 -10.49 9.04 7.43
C THR A 10 -11.05 8.10 6.36
N ALA A 11 -12.18 7.48 6.63
CA ALA A 11 -12.91 6.74 5.61
C ALA A 11 -13.51 7.77 4.64
N ILE A 12 -13.00 7.80 3.40
CA ILE A 12 -13.48 8.73 2.38
C ILE A 12 -14.55 8.00 1.58
N GLY A 13 -15.79 8.41 1.82
CA GLY A 13 -17.02 7.92 1.21
C GLY A 13 -18.17 8.51 2.03
N ASN A 14 -19.11 9.20 1.38
CA ASN A 14 -20.11 10.04 2.03
C ASN A 14 -20.81 9.36 3.24
N GLY A 15 -20.70 9.98 4.43
CA GLY A 15 -21.54 9.70 5.62
C GLY A 15 -21.38 8.32 6.27
N LEU A 16 -20.30 8.09 7.01
CA LEU A 16 -19.94 6.77 7.55
C LEU A 16 -20.09 6.67 9.08
N GLU A 17 -21.28 6.33 9.54
CA GLU A 17 -21.47 5.55 10.79
C GLU A 17 -22.51 4.42 10.53
N PRO A 18 -23.68 4.68 9.91
CA PRO A 18 -24.61 3.61 9.51
C PRO A 18 -24.17 2.86 8.24
N ASP A 19 -23.58 3.59 7.28
CA ASP A 19 -23.22 3.07 5.95
C ASP A 19 -21.99 2.14 5.99
N LEU A 20 -21.17 2.27 7.03
CA LEU A 20 -20.00 1.42 7.28
C LEU A 20 -20.42 -0.01 7.62
N ARG A 21 -21.48 -0.15 8.42
CA ARG A 21 -22.00 -1.46 8.84
C ARG A 21 -22.66 -2.18 7.66
N ALA A 22 -23.46 -1.46 6.87
CA ALA A 22 -24.08 -2.00 5.65
C ALA A 22 -23.07 -2.44 4.59
N LYS A 23 -21.95 -1.72 4.43
CA LYS A 23 -20.87 -2.09 3.51
C LYS A 23 -20.00 -3.26 4.02
N LEU A 24 -19.84 -3.40 5.33
CA LEU A 24 -19.16 -4.54 5.96
C LEU A 24 -20.03 -5.81 5.97
N ASP A 25 -21.36 -5.68 5.99
CA ASP A 25 -22.32 -6.79 5.93
C ASP A 25 -22.59 -7.29 4.49
N SER A 26 -22.06 -6.59 3.48
CA SER A 26 -22.04 -7.02 2.08
C SER A 26 -20.88 -8.01 1.83
N PRO A 27 -21.03 -9.05 0.99
CA PRO A 27 -19.99 -10.06 0.73
C PRO A 27 -18.69 -9.55 0.04
N MET A 28 -18.50 -8.23 -0.04
CA MET A 28 -17.42 -7.55 -0.75
C MET A 28 -16.19 -7.30 0.14
N ASN A 29 -15.43 -8.37 0.36
CA ASN A 29 -14.19 -8.40 1.15
C ASN A 29 -12.96 -7.89 0.37
N ARG A 30 -12.90 -6.63 -0.05
CA ARG A 30 -11.69 -6.11 -0.72
C ARG A 30 -11.34 -4.70 -0.23
N ILE A 31 -10.30 -4.63 0.60
CA ILE A 31 -9.76 -3.35 1.07
C ILE A 31 -8.51 -2.97 0.30
N LEU A 32 -8.41 -1.70 -0.11
CA LEU A 32 -7.18 -1.13 -0.62
C LEU A 32 -6.67 -0.04 0.33
N VAL A 33 -5.43 -0.18 0.80
CA VAL A 33 -4.70 0.94 1.41
C VAL A 33 -4.15 1.79 0.27
N VAL A 34 -4.49 3.08 0.15
CA VAL A 34 -4.08 3.92 -0.99
C VAL A 34 -3.40 5.21 -0.52
N LYS A 35 -2.21 5.52 -1.03
CA LYS A 35 -1.44 6.75 -0.65
C LYS A 35 -1.83 8.01 -1.47
N LYS A 36 -3.12 8.19 -1.84
CA LYS A 36 -3.67 9.41 -2.48
C LYS A 36 -5.20 9.42 -2.50
N ARG A 37 -5.82 10.49 -1.98
CA ARG A 37 -7.29 10.62 -1.85
C ARG A 37 -8.05 10.45 -3.17
N LYS A 38 -7.62 11.12 -4.26
CA LYS A 38 -8.27 10.99 -5.59
C LYS A 38 -8.26 9.57 -6.17
N LEU A 39 -7.22 8.77 -5.85
CA LEU A 39 -7.18 7.37 -6.28
C LEU A 39 -8.08 6.52 -5.39
N ALA A 40 -8.15 6.84 -4.09
CA ALA A 40 -9.06 6.18 -3.16
C ALA A 40 -10.52 6.34 -3.57
N ASP A 41 -10.93 7.54 -4.02
CA ASP A 41 -12.29 7.80 -4.48
C ASP A 41 -12.66 6.87 -5.66
N LYS A 42 -11.82 6.81 -6.69
CA LYS A 42 -12.03 5.94 -7.87
C LYS A 42 -12.06 4.46 -7.52
N VAL A 43 -11.19 4.03 -6.61
CA VAL A 43 -11.16 2.64 -6.14
C VAL A 43 -12.41 2.32 -5.33
N SER A 44 -12.89 3.28 -4.53
CA SER A 44 -14.16 3.12 -3.80
C SER A 44 -15.36 3.04 -4.73
N GLU A 45 -15.38 3.84 -5.80
CA GLU A 45 -16.40 3.78 -6.86
C GLU A 45 -16.43 2.41 -7.56
N ALA A 46 -15.27 1.74 -7.66
CA ALA A 46 -15.16 0.38 -8.19
C ALA A 46 -15.64 -0.71 -7.20
N GLY A 47 -16.23 -0.33 -6.06
CA GLY A 47 -16.85 -1.24 -5.09
C GLY A 47 -15.92 -1.71 -3.96
N PHE A 48 -14.72 -1.17 -3.85
CA PHE A 48 -13.80 -1.52 -2.77
C PHE A 48 -14.06 -0.65 -1.53
N PHE A 49 -13.84 -1.20 -0.35
CA PHE A 49 -13.74 -0.37 0.86
C PHE A 49 -12.31 0.16 0.96
N VAL A 50 -12.12 1.48 1.00
CA VAL A 50 -10.78 2.08 0.91
C VAL A 50 -10.41 2.79 2.19
N VAL A 51 -9.17 2.56 2.66
CA VAL A 51 -8.59 3.29 3.78
C VAL A 51 -7.33 4.01 3.32
N VAL A 52 -7.17 5.26 3.73
CA VAL A 52 -5.99 6.08 3.45
C VAL A 52 -5.36 6.49 4.78
N PRO A 53 -4.44 5.70 5.34
CA PRO A 53 -3.76 6.08 6.56
C PRO A 53 -2.76 7.22 6.29
N ASP A 54 -2.68 8.17 7.21
CA ASP A 54 -1.61 9.16 7.22
C ASP A 54 -0.35 8.57 7.85
N LEU A 55 0.46 7.90 7.04
CA LEU A 55 1.73 7.30 7.45
C LEU A 55 2.88 8.31 7.52
N LEU A 56 2.62 9.57 7.13
CA LEU A 56 3.60 10.65 7.11
C LEU A 56 3.40 11.65 8.24
N TYR A 57 2.34 11.50 9.05
CA TYR A 57 2.08 12.34 10.21
C TYR A 57 1.99 13.84 9.89
N GLY A 58 1.44 14.18 8.72
CA GLY A 58 1.41 15.54 8.20
C GLY A 58 2.74 16.07 7.66
N ASP A 59 3.85 15.34 7.80
CA ASP A 59 5.17 15.70 7.30
C ASP A 59 5.34 15.21 5.85
N TYR A 60 4.65 15.90 4.94
CA TYR A 60 4.62 15.54 3.52
C TYR A 60 5.89 15.97 2.79
N PHE A 61 6.31 15.15 1.82
CA PHE A 61 7.42 15.47 0.93
C PHE A 61 7.16 16.79 0.18
N ASP A 62 8.06 17.76 0.33
CA ASP A 62 7.93 19.08 -0.30
C ASP A 62 9.01 19.30 -1.37
N ILE A 63 8.66 19.03 -2.62
CA ILE A 63 9.53 19.26 -3.79
C ILE A 63 9.76 20.75 -4.09
N HIS A 64 8.94 21.64 -3.54
CA HIS A 64 9.00 23.08 -3.84
C HIS A 64 9.85 23.84 -2.81
N ASN A 65 10.19 23.20 -1.69
CA ASN A 65 11.10 23.75 -0.70
C ASN A 65 12.57 23.42 -1.09
N PRO A 66 13.38 24.43 -1.46
CA PRO A 66 14.78 24.21 -1.83
C PRO A 66 15.68 23.78 -0.66
N GLN A 67 15.22 23.97 0.58
CA GLN A 67 15.91 23.54 1.80
C GLN A 67 15.43 22.16 2.28
N PHE A 68 14.57 21.48 1.51
CA PHE A 68 14.05 20.18 1.90
C PHE A 68 15.16 19.13 1.90
N ASP A 69 15.48 18.60 3.09
CA ASP A 69 16.41 17.49 3.24
C ASP A 69 15.72 16.17 2.92
N ARG A 70 15.84 15.76 1.65
CA ARG A 70 15.31 14.49 1.16
C ARG A 70 15.89 13.29 1.90
N ALA A 71 17.16 13.32 2.30
CA ALA A 71 17.81 12.17 2.92
C ALA A 71 17.27 11.94 4.33
N SER A 72 17.25 12.98 5.16
CA SER A 72 16.67 12.90 6.51
C SER A 72 15.18 12.58 6.48
N TRP A 73 14.44 13.10 5.51
CA TRP A 73 13.02 12.77 5.38
C TRP A 73 12.79 11.29 5.02
N LEU A 74 13.59 10.72 4.12
CA LEU A 74 13.51 9.29 3.78
C LEU A 74 13.88 8.40 4.96
N GLU A 75 14.83 8.81 5.78
CA GLU A 75 15.20 8.10 7.02
C GLU A 75 14.04 8.12 8.04
N ALA A 76 13.40 9.28 8.23
CA ALA A 76 12.28 9.44 9.14
C ALA A 76 10.98 8.73 8.68
N HIS A 77 10.79 8.61 7.36
CA HIS A 77 9.59 8.07 6.69
C HIS A 77 9.88 6.83 5.82
N GLY A 78 10.80 5.99 6.30
CA GLY A 78 11.20 4.75 5.63
C GLY A 78 10.09 3.70 5.53
N THR A 79 10.32 2.70 4.68
CA THR A 79 9.38 1.58 4.43
C THR A 79 9.08 0.74 5.67
N ASP A 80 10.07 0.53 6.53
CA ASP A 80 9.95 -0.32 7.71
C ASP A 80 8.95 0.27 8.70
N LYS A 81 9.09 1.56 9.02
CA LYS A 81 8.17 2.28 9.91
C LYS A 81 6.76 2.31 9.34
N ALA A 82 6.61 2.64 8.05
CA ALA A 82 5.30 2.62 7.38
C ALA A 82 4.63 1.22 7.43
N CYS A 83 5.42 0.15 7.30
CA CYS A 83 4.93 -1.22 7.42
C CYS A 83 4.43 -1.52 8.85
N GLU A 84 5.24 -1.21 9.87
CA GLU A 84 4.86 -1.39 11.28
C GLU A 84 3.59 -0.59 11.64
N ASP A 85 3.53 0.68 11.22
CA ASP A 85 2.39 1.56 11.49
C ASP A 85 1.11 1.10 10.78
N THR A 86 1.23 0.30 9.72
CA THR A 86 0.09 -0.27 9.00
C THR A 86 -0.47 -1.53 9.68
N LYS A 87 0.32 -2.27 10.48
CA LYS A 87 -0.13 -3.53 11.12
C LYS A 87 -1.35 -3.33 12.05
N PRO A 88 -1.39 -2.32 12.94
CA PRO A 88 -2.57 -2.10 13.78
C PRO A 88 -3.83 -1.79 12.97
N LEU A 89 -3.69 -1.08 11.84
CA LEU A 89 -4.80 -0.83 10.94
C LEU A 89 -5.34 -2.14 10.34
N ILE A 90 -4.46 -3.00 9.84
CA ILE A 90 -4.83 -4.31 9.31
C ILE A 90 -5.53 -5.15 10.38
N ALA A 91 -4.98 -5.19 11.60
CA ALA A 91 -5.60 -5.89 12.72
C ALA A 91 -7.00 -5.35 13.05
N ALA A 92 -7.18 -4.03 13.05
CA ALA A 92 -8.48 -3.40 13.27
C ALA A 92 -9.49 -3.77 12.16
N LEU A 93 -9.06 -3.78 10.90
CA LEU A 93 -9.90 -4.21 9.77
C LEU A 93 -10.30 -5.68 9.89
N ARG A 94 -9.36 -6.56 10.24
CA ARG A 94 -9.62 -7.99 10.51
C ARG A 94 -10.64 -8.17 11.64
N SER A 95 -10.51 -7.43 12.73
CA SER A 95 -11.45 -7.49 13.87
C SER A 95 -12.88 -7.07 13.50
N LYS A 96 -13.04 -6.29 12.41
CA LYS A 96 -14.33 -5.87 11.85
C LYS A 96 -14.88 -6.85 10.81
N GLY A 97 -14.27 -8.03 10.65
CA GLY A 97 -14.74 -9.08 9.75
C GLY A 97 -14.13 -9.05 8.35
N VAL A 98 -13.17 -8.15 8.07
CA VAL A 98 -12.54 -8.08 6.75
C VAL A 98 -11.66 -9.31 6.52
N THR A 99 -11.98 -10.10 5.49
CA THR A 99 -11.23 -11.33 5.17
C THR A 99 -10.25 -11.19 4.01
N SER A 100 -10.33 -10.15 3.18
CA SER A 100 -9.29 -9.88 2.18
C SER A 100 -8.89 -8.41 2.09
N ILE A 101 -7.58 -8.17 2.13
CA ILE A 101 -6.92 -6.88 2.19
C ILE A 101 -5.82 -6.88 1.13
N GLY A 102 -5.88 -5.93 0.21
CA GLY A 102 -4.79 -5.56 -0.67
C GLY A 102 -4.19 -4.22 -0.27
N ALA A 103 -3.01 -3.92 -0.82
CA ALA A 103 -2.37 -2.62 -0.64
C ALA A 103 -1.97 -2.02 -1.99
N ALA A 104 -2.19 -0.72 -2.18
CA ALA A 104 -1.67 0.02 -3.32
C ALA A 104 -0.89 1.24 -2.86
N GLY A 105 0.28 1.44 -3.42
CA GLY A 105 1.14 2.55 -3.00
C GLY A 105 1.98 3.09 -4.12
N PHE A 106 2.52 4.25 -3.83
CA PHE A 106 3.35 5.00 -4.75
C PHE A 106 4.82 4.83 -4.36
N CYS A 107 5.70 4.80 -5.37
CA CYS A 107 7.14 4.75 -5.17
C CYS A 107 7.60 3.46 -4.45
N TRP A 108 8.15 3.58 -3.24
CA TRP A 108 8.62 2.43 -2.43
C TRP A 108 7.60 1.99 -1.36
N GLY A 109 6.47 2.68 -1.23
CA GLY A 109 5.65 2.66 0.00
C GLY A 109 4.93 1.36 0.35
N VAL A 110 4.90 0.37 -0.54
CA VAL A 110 4.14 -0.89 -0.32
C VAL A 110 5.00 -2.14 -0.44
N VAL A 111 6.23 -2.05 -0.95
CA VAL A 111 7.07 -3.24 -1.19
C VAL A 111 7.31 -4.03 0.11
N LYS A 112 7.59 -3.34 1.22
CA LYS A 112 7.85 -3.98 2.51
C LYS A 112 6.61 -4.68 3.08
N LEU A 113 5.43 -4.11 2.85
CA LEU A 113 4.17 -4.74 3.25
C LEU A 113 3.90 -6.00 2.41
N ALA A 114 4.24 -5.98 1.13
CA ALA A 114 4.16 -7.14 0.23
C ALA A 114 5.13 -8.27 0.62
N SER A 115 6.23 -7.95 1.30
CA SER A 115 7.15 -8.95 1.88
C SER A 115 6.63 -9.59 3.17
N SER A 116 5.56 -9.06 3.76
CA SER A 116 4.93 -9.55 4.97
C SER A 116 3.64 -10.32 4.63
N SER A 117 3.75 -11.64 4.49
CA SER A 117 2.67 -12.53 4.01
C SER A 117 1.39 -12.51 4.84
N ASP A 118 1.48 -12.14 6.12
CA ASP A 118 0.38 -12.33 7.06
C ASP A 118 -0.56 -11.12 7.08
N ASN A 119 -0.16 -10.03 6.41
CA ASN A 119 -0.82 -8.74 6.48
C ASN A 119 -1.77 -8.50 5.30
N ILE A 120 -1.36 -8.84 4.07
CA ILE A 120 -2.11 -8.55 2.83
C ILE A 120 -2.11 -9.74 1.88
N GLN A 121 -3.06 -9.78 0.93
CA GLN A 121 -3.21 -10.84 -0.07
C GLN A 121 -2.62 -10.46 -1.44
N ALA A 122 -2.52 -9.16 -1.74
CA ALA A 122 -1.95 -8.67 -3.00
C ALA A 122 -1.47 -7.22 -2.84
N ALA A 123 -0.51 -6.83 -3.67
CA ALA A 123 0.06 -5.49 -3.69
C ALA A 123 0.05 -4.87 -5.09
N VAL A 124 -0.09 -3.55 -5.17
CA VAL A 124 0.12 -2.77 -6.39
C VAL A 124 1.09 -1.63 -6.09
N ILE A 125 2.12 -1.47 -6.90
CA ILE A 125 3.05 -0.34 -6.82
C ILE A 125 2.89 0.51 -8.07
N LEU A 126 2.52 1.77 -7.88
CA LEU A 126 2.39 2.78 -8.92
C LEU A 126 3.65 3.64 -8.95
N HIS A 127 4.23 3.83 -10.14
CA HIS A 127 5.54 4.46 -10.36
C HIS A 127 6.60 3.94 -9.35
N PRO A 128 7.03 2.67 -9.45
CA PRO A 128 7.94 2.10 -8.48
C PRO A 128 9.16 3.00 -8.25
N GLY A 129 9.56 3.12 -6.98
CA GLY A 129 10.71 3.92 -6.59
C GLY A 129 12.01 3.14 -6.71
N SER A 130 13.05 3.62 -6.04
CA SER A 130 14.28 2.83 -5.88
C SER A 130 14.04 1.65 -4.94
N ILE A 131 13.56 0.54 -5.50
CA ILE A 131 13.40 -0.76 -4.85
C ILE A 131 14.59 -1.65 -5.26
N THR A 132 15.13 -2.38 -4.31
CA THR A 132 16.27 -3.30 -4.54
C THR A 132 15.81 -4.69 -4.98
N ASP A 133 16.69 -5.42 -5.66
CA ASP A 133 16.44 -6.81 -6.04
C ASP A 133 16.19 -7.70 -4.82
N LYS A 134 16.82 -7.38 -3.68
CA LYS A 134 16.56 -8.05 -2.40
C LYS A 134 15.12 -7.83 -1.94
N GLU A 135 14.62 -6.60 -2.00
CA GLU A 135 13.23 -6.30 -1.61
C GLU A 135 12.22 -7.00 -2.51
N PHE A 136 12.46 -7.05 -3.83
CA PHE A 136 11.63 -7.88 -4.74
C PHE A 136 11.73 -9.36 -4.40
N ASN A 137 12.93 -9.83 -4.03
CA ASN A 137 13.12 -11.21 -3.59
C ASN A 137 12.36 -11.55 -2.30
N ASP A 138 12.20 -10.58 -1.41
CA ASP A 138 11.49 -10.76 -0.15
C ASP A 138 9.96 -10.68 -0.33
N VAL A 139 9.43 -10.29 -1.50
CA VAL A 139 7.97 -10.24 -1.76
C VAL A 139 7.35 -11.63 -1.64
N LYS A 140 6.25 -11.70 -0.88
CA LYS A 140 5.53 -12.95 -0.57
C LYS A 140 4.08 -12.94 -1.04
N VAL A 141 3.63 -11.97 -1.78
CA VAL A 141 2.25 -11.89 -2.29
C VAL A 141 2.27 -11.52 -3.77
N PRO A 142 1.23 -11.87 -4.55
CA PRO A 142 1.07 -11.33 -5.89
C PRO A 142 1.22 -9.80 -5.89
N ILE A 143 2.07 -9.30 -6.77
CA ILE A 143 2.36 -7.86 -6.88
C ILE A 143 2.27 -7.41 -8.34
N ALA A 144 1.60 -6.28 -8.56
CA ALA A 144 1.59 -5.60 -9.85
C ALA A 144 2.47 -4.34 -9.78
N LEU A 145 3.35 -4.17 -10.77
CA LEU A 145 4.19 -2.99 -10.93
C LEU A 145 3.68 -2.16 -12.11
N LEU A 146 3.24 -0.92 -11.84
CA LEU A 146 2.80 0.03 -12.86
C LEU A 146 3.89 1.08 -13.06
N GLY A 147 4.90 0.72 -13.87
CA GLY A 147 6.01 1.61 -14.24
C GLY A 147 5.58 2.70 -15.23
N ALA A 148 6.25 3.85 -15.16
CA ALA A 148 6.09 4.89 -16.18
C ALA A 148 7.04 4.63 -17.36
N GLU A 149 6.61 4.99 -18.57
CA GLU A 149 7.41 4.79 -19.80
C GLU A 149 8.74 5.54 -19.76
N VAL A 150 8.75 6.73 -19.16
CA VAL A 150 9.93 7.58 -18.99
C VAL A 150 10.14 7.84 -17.51
N ASP A 151 10.89 6.96 -16.85
CA ASP A 151 11.21 7.02 -15.43
C ASP A 151 12.73 6.92 -15.22
N THR A 152 13.33 7.94 -14.61
CA THR A 152 14.77 7.95 -14.31
C THR A 152 15.12 7.25 -13.01
N PHE A 153 14.15 7.03 -12.11
CA PHE A 153 14.33 6.33 -10.83
C PHE A 153 14.05 4.83 -10.96
N PHE A 154 13.16 4.44 -11.86
CA PHE A 154 12.83 3.04 -12.14
C PHE A 154 12.69 2.79 -13.65
N PRO A 155 13.82 2.79 -14.38
CA PRO A 155 13.82 2.70 -15.84
C PRO A 155 13.28 1.34 -16.33
N LEU A 156 12.93 1.29 -17.61
CA LEU A 156 12.32 0.11 -18.24
C LEU A 156 13.16 -1.16 -18.07
N GLU A 157 14.50 -1.05 -18.13
CA GLU A 157 15.41 -2.17 -17.90
C GLU A 157 15.23 -2.77 -16.50
N LYS A 158 15.09 -1.90 -15.49
CA LYS A 158 14.87 -2.32 -14.11
C LYS A 158 13.47 -2.91 -13.90
N LEU A 159 12.46 -2.40 -14.62
CA LEU A 159 11.12 -2.97 -14.61
C LEU A 159 11.11 -4.40 -15.18
N LYS A 160 11.80 -4.63 -16.30
CA LYS A 160 11.96 -5.98 -16.89
C LYS A 160 12.69 -6.93 -15.94
N GLN A 161 13.77 -6.46 -15.32
CA GLN A 161 14.50 -7.25 -14.33
C GLN A 161 13.60 -7.63 -13.12
N ALA A 162 12.79 -6.68 -12.64
CA ALA A 162 11.86 -6.95 -11.55
C ALA A 162 10.77 -7.97 -11.98
N GLU A 163 10.28 -7.90 -13.21
CA GLU A 163 9.33 -8.86 -13.78
C GLU A 163 9.91 -10.28 -13.81
N GLU A 164 11.17 -10.46 -14.23
CA GLU A 164 11.86 -11.76 -14.23
C GLU A 164 12.01 -12.32 -12.80
N LEU A 165 12.44 -11.48 -11.85
CA LEU A 165 12.59 -11.84 -10.43
C LEU A 165 11.27 -12.25 -9.78
N LEU A 166 10.16 -11.60 -10.15
CA LEU A 166 8.84 -11.87 -9.59
C LEU A 166 8.17 -13.07 -10.27
N SER A 167 8.36 -13.26 -11.58
CA SER A 167 7.78 -14.36 -12.36
C SER A 167 8.39 -15.70 -11.96
N SER A 168 9.70 -15.76 -11.76
CA SER A 168 10.39 -16.97 -11.28
C SER A 168 9.90 -17.47 -9.91
N LYS A 169 9.28 -16.61 -9.10
CA LYS A 169 8.65 -17.00 -7.81
C LYS A 169 7.23 -17.50 -7.96
N ALA A 170 6.49 -17.01 -8.95
CA ALA A 170 5.10 -17.41 -9.16
C ALA A 170 4.99 -18.89 -9.51
N GLU A 171 5.97 -19.42 -10.26
CA GLU A 171 6.04 -20.84 -10.65
C GLU A 171 6.24 -21.77 -9.44
N VAL A 172 6.94 -21.32 -8.40
CA VAL A 172 7.22 -22.11 -7.18
C VAL A 172 5.98 -22.28 -6.30
N ARG A 173 4.98 -21.40 -6.42
CA ARG A 173 3.78 -21.41 -5.56
C ARG A 173 2.61 -22.23 -6.13
N ASN A 174 2.72 -22.71 -7.37
CA ASN A 174 1.69 -23.48 -8.06
C ASN A 174 1.81 -25.02 -7.88
N SER A 175 2.66 -25.49 -6.96
CA SER A 175 2.72 -26.91 -6.58
C SER A 175 2.10 -27.16 -5.20
N CYS A 176 0.77 -27.30 -5.16
CA CYS A 176 0.01 -28.06 -4.16
C CYS A 176 -1.38 -28.37 -4.70
#